data_AF-A0AAV6FLI3-F1
#
_entry.id   AF-A0AAV6FLI3-F1
#
_cell.length_a   1.000
_cell.length_b   1.000
_cell.length_c   1.000
_cell.angle_alpha   90.00
_cell.angle_beta   90.00
_cell.angle_gamma   90.00
#
_symmetry.space_group_name_H-M   'P 1'
#
loop_
_entity.id
_entity.type
_entity.pdbx_description
1 polymer ?
#
loop_
_entity_poly.entity_id
_entity_poly.type
_entity_poly.pdbx_seq_one_letter_code
_entity_poly.pdbx_strand_id
1 'polypeptide(L)'
;MIPKTTRFGYRCVAKRSRVTTITTQPGGGIWASCMHFWWCPEDISATMTKHEFSVDMTCEGCSGAVTRVLTKLDVKFDIDLPNKKVFIESDKDTDVLLETLKKTGKAVTYIGPK
;
A
#
# COMPACT_ATOMS: atom_id res chain seq x y z
N MET A 1 -29.59 10.29 -38.85
CA MET A 1 -28.80 11.07 -37.87
C MET A 1 -29.36 10.77 -36.49
N ILE A 2 -28.61 10.02 -35.69
CA ILE A 2 -28.95 9.61 -34.32
C ILE A 2 -27.67 9.81 -33.51
N PRO A 3 -27.68 10.59 -32.41
CA PRO A 3 -26.51 10.79 -31.58
C PRO A 3 -26.28 9.57 -30.68
N LYS A 4 -25.07 9.01 -30.70
CA LYS A 4 -24.66 7.96 -29.78
C LYS A 4 -23.97 8.57 -28.56
N THR A 5 -24.72 8.70 -27.47
CA THR A 5 -24.19 8.82 -26.12
C THR A 5 -23.59 7.47 -25.71
N THR A 6 -22.26 7.36 -25.66
CA THR A 6 -21.59 6.16 -25.17
C THR A 6 -21.09 6.40 -23.75
N ARG A 7 -21.86 5.85 -22.80
CA ARG A 7 -21.55 5.65 -21.38
C ARG A 7 -20.31 4.77 -21.26
N PHE A 8 -19.16 5.32 -20.88
CA PHE A 8 -17.99 4.53 -20.54
C PHE A 8 -18.13 4.02 -19.10
N GLY A 9 -18.37 2.70 -18.99
CA GLY A 9 -18.49 1.98 -17.74
C GLY A 9 -17.13 1.77 -17.08
N TYR A 10 -17.08 2.03 -15.77
CA TYR A 10 -16.00 1.60 -14.91
C TYR A 10 -16.04 0.07 -14.82
N ARG A 11 -14.96 -0.56 -15.27
CA ARG A 11 -14.79 -2.01 -15.29
C ARG A 11 -14.42 -2.49 -13.89
N CYS A 12 -15.41 -2.89 -13.10
CA CYS A 12 -15.21 -3.71 -11.92
C CYS A 12 -14.59 -5.06 -12.35
N VAL A 13 -13.33 -5.28 -11.98
CA VAL A 13 -12.69 -6.59 -12.16
C VAL A 13 -13.16 -7.50 -11.03
N ALA A 14 -14.27 -8.18 -11.29
CA ALA A 14 -14.72 -9.31 -10.50
C ALA A 14 -13.72 -10.48 -10.69
N LYS A 15 -12.95 -10.82 -9.65
CA LYS A 15 -12.20 -12.08 -9.61
C LYS A 15 -13.02 -13.11 -8.85
N ARG A 16 -13.18 -14.24 -9.52
CA ARG A 16 -14.22 -15.25 -9.34
C ARG A 16 -13.96 -16.16 -8.15
N SER A 17 -15.07 -16.43 -7.46
CA SER A 17 -15.47 -17.63 -6.72
C SER A 17 -14.45 -18.77 -6.54
N ARG A 18 -14.26 -19.18 -5.29
CA ARG A 18 -14.11 -20.59 -4.92
C ARG A 18 -15.16 -20.96 -3.87
N VAL A 19 -16.26 -21.51 -4.39
CA VAL A 19 -17.13 -22.57 -3.85
C VAL A 19 -17.06 -22.80 -2.34
N THR A 20 -18.06 -22.30 -1.62
CA THR A 20 -18.48 -22.80 -0.32
C THR A 20 -19.47 -23.95 -0.55
N THR A 21 -19.05 -25.17 -0.24
CA THR A 21 -19.98 -26.28 -0.04
C THR A 21 -20.84 -25.98 1.19
N ILE A 22 -22.10 -25.67 0.92
CA ILE A 22 -23.19 -25.49 1.87
C ILE A 22 -23.54 -26.85 2.47
N THR A 23 -23.07 -27.13 3.69
CA THR A 23 -23.64 -28.17 4.54
C THR A 23 -24.82 -27.55 5.30
N THR A 24 -26.04 -27.77 4.82
CA THR A 24 -27.26 -27.41 5.58
C THR A 24 -27.60 -28.59 6.49
N GLN A 25 -27.62 -28.36 7.81
CA GLN A 25 -28.27 -29.26 8.76
C GLN A 25 -29.47 -28.56 9.43
N PRO A 26 -30.60 -29.27 9.59
CA PRO A 26 -31.83 -28.74 10.16
C PRO A 26 -31.78 -28.84 11.69
N GLY A 27 -31.90 -27.72 12.38
CA GLY A 27 -31.93 -27.69 13.83
C GLY A 27 -31.89 -26.25 14.32
N GLY A 28 -33.06 -25.73 14.68
CA GLY A 28 -33.27 -24.34 15.05
C GLY A 28 -32.39 -23.85 16.19
N GLY A 29 -31.89 -22.64 16.00
CA GLY A 29 -31.08 -21.91 16.98
C GLY A 29 -30.54 -20.65 16.34
N ILE A 30 -31.34 -19.59 16.36
CA ILE A 30 -30.96 -18.24 15.96
C ILE A 30 -29.73 -17.74 16.74
N TRP A 31 -28.53 -17.97 16.19
CA TRP A 31 -27.33 -17.17 16.49
C TRP A 31 -26.80 -16.63 15.17
N ALA A 32 -27.57 -15.70 14.60
CA ALA A 32 -27.15 -14.86 13.51
C ALA A 32 -26.09 -13.87 14.00
N SER A 33 -24.82 -14.23 13.85
CA SER A 33 -23.75 -13.35 13.35
C SER A 33 -22.46 -14.15 13.28
N CYS A 34 -22.39 -14.91 12.20
CA CYS A 34 -21.14 -15.31 11.58
C CYS A 34 -20.36 -14.04 11.21
N MET A 35 -19.04 -14.10 11.42
CA MET A 35 -18.08 -13.00 11.28
C MET A 35 -18.27 -11.90 12.34
N HIS A 36 -17.90 -12.24 13.58
CA HIS A 36 -17.06 -11.30 14.31
C HIS A 36 -15.86 -11.00 13.40
N PHE A 37 -15.99 -9.90 12.67
CA PHE A 37 -15.01 -8.83 12.71
C PHE A 37 -13.64 -9.41 13.01
N TRP A 38 -12.97 -9.84 11.95
CA TRP A 38 -11.55 -10.16 11.99
C TRP A 38 -10.89 -8.90 12.54
N TRP A 39 -10.69 -8.93 13.85
CA TRP A 39 -9.81 -8.07 14.61
C TRP A 39 -8.44 -8.40 14.00
N CYS A 40 -8.12 -7.72 12.91
CA CYS A 40 -6.77 -7.34 12.58
C CYS A 40 -6.54 -6.00 13.27
N PRO A 41 -6.11 -5.98 14.54
CA PRO A 41 -5.39 -4.87 15.12
C PRO A 41 -3.96 -4.99 14.58
N GLU A 42 -3.79 -5.07 13.26
CA GLU A 42 -2.44 -5.21 12.72
C GLU A 42 -1.79 -3.83 12.78
N ASP A 43 -0.84 -3.77 13.71
CA ASP A 43 0.25 -2.83 13.87
C ASP A 43 -0.10 -1.37 14.20
N ILE A 44 -0.50 -1.14 15.45
CA ILE A 44 -0.09 0.09 16.15
C ILE A 44 1.29 -0.16 16.77
N SER A 45 2.30 -0.39 15.94
CA SER A 45 3.70 -0.25 16.35
C SER A 45 4.12 1.21 16.14
N ALA A 46 3.42 2.12 16.84
CA ALA A 46 3.72 3.55 16.88
C ALA A 46 4.98 3.81 17.69
N THR A 47 6.12 3.53 17.08
CA THR A 47 7.44 4.01 17.46
C THR A 47 7.99 4.71 16.23
N MET A 48 8.45 5.96 16.34
CA MET A 48 9.03 6.69 15.21
C MET A 48 10.31 5.98 14.75
N THR A 49 10.16 4.99 13.87
CA THR A 49 11.25 4.21 13.31
C THR A 49 11.82 4.90 12.09
N LYS A 50 13.15 4.94 12.03
CA LYS A 50 13.87 5.38 10.83
C LYS A 50 14.06 4.17 9.93
N HIS A 51 13.52 4.22 8.73
CA HIS A 51 13.64 3.16 7.74
C HIS A 51 14.65 3.56 6.67
N GLU A 52 15.57 2.65 6.35
CA GLU A 52 16.55 2.82 5.31
C GLU A 52 16.13 2.07 4.03
N PHE A 53 16.01 2.83 2.94
CA PHE A 53 15.70 2.32 1.61
C PHE A 53 16.85 2.61 0.65
N SER A 54 17.24 1.60 -0.12
CA SER A 54 18.10 1.78 -1.28
C SER A 54 17.22 2.03 -2.51
N VAL A 55 17.44 3.14 -3.19
CA VAL A 55 16.64 3.54 -4.37
C VAL A 55 17.58 3.90 -5.51
N ASP A 56 17.37 3.29 -6.69
CA ASP A 56 18.14 3.64 -7.88
C ASP A 56 17.77 5.04 -8.39
N MET A 57 18.50 6.03 -7.88
CA MET A 57 18.48 7.42 -8.34
C MET A 57 19.69 7.66 -9.23
N THR A 58 19.46 8.10 -10.46
CA THR A 58 20.50 8.35 -11.47
C THR A 58 20.85 9.83 -11.60
N CYS A 59 19.97 10.75 -11.16
CA CYS A 59 20.15 12.20 -11.28
C CYS A 59 19.31 12.96 -10.23
N GLU A 60 19.55 14.26 -10.08
CA GLU A 60 18.77 15.13 -9.18
C GLU A 60 17.27 15.18 -9.51
N GLY A 61 16.89 14.96 -10.78
CA GLY A 61 15.48 14.85 -11.15
C GLY A 61 14.79 13.63 -10.52
N CYS A 62 15.54 12.55 -10.28
CA CYS A 62 15.06 11.32 -9.68
C CYS A 62 14.81 11.47 -8.18
N SER A 63 15.71 12.16 -7.47
CA SER A 63 15.51 12.46 -6.05
C SER A 63 14.32 13.40 -5.86
N GLY A 64 14.15 14.40 -6.73
CA GLY A 64 12.98 15.28 -6.70
C GLY A 64 11.65 14.54 -6.89
N ALA A 65 11.61 13.49 -7.72
CA ALA A 65 10.42 12.65 -7.88
C ALA A 65 10.08 11.88 -6.59
N VAL A 66 11.09 11.36 -5.88
CA VAL A 66 10.93 10.67 -4.60
C VAL A 66 10.45 11.65 -3.53
N THR A 67 11.09 12.83 -3.42
CA THR A 67 10.67 13.92 -2.52
C THR A 67 9.19 14.26 -2.71
N ARG A 68 8.73 14.45 -3.96
CA ARG A 68 7.31 14.79 -4.25
C ARG A 68 6.31 13.74 -3.78
N VAL A 69 6.70 12.47 -3.75
CA VAL A 69 5.83 11.38 -3.28
C VAL A 69 5.85 11.32 -1.75
N LEU A 70 7.02 11.45 -1.13
CA LEU A 70 7.18 11.43 0.31
C LEU A 70 6.56 12.66 0.99
N THR A 71 6.66 13.85 0.39
CA THR A 71 6.01 15.07 0.90
C THR A 71 4.49 14.94 0.94
N LYS A 72 3.86 14.13 0.06
CA LYS A 72 2.41 13.87 0.12
C LYS A 72 1.99 13.00 1.31
N LEU A 73 2.95 12.31 1.93
CA LEU A 73 2.72 11.45 3.09
C LEU A 73 3.02 12.18 4.41
N ASP A 74 3.49 13.43 4.36
CA ASP A 74 3.88 14.25 5.52
C ASP A 74 4.84 13.54 6.48
N VAL A 75 5.83 12.82 5.92
CA VAL A 75 6.89 12.13 6.68
C VAL A 75 8.21 12.88 6.63
N LYS A 76 9.07 12.69 7.64
CA LYS A 76 10.44 13.22 7.61
C LYS A 76 11.32 12.28 6.80
N PHE A 77 12.16 12.82 5.94
CA PHE A 77 13.07 12.01 5.14
C PHE A 77 14.37 12.74 4.83
N ASP A 78 15.45 11.96 4.69
CA ASP A 78 16.77 12.41 4.25
C ASP A 78 17.19 11.61 3.03
N ILE A 79 17.76 12.29 2.02
CA ILE A 79 18.13 11.67 0.74
C ILE A 79 19.64 11.82 0.53
N ASP A 80 20.34 10.70 0.45
CA ASP A 80 21.74 10.64 0.07
C ASP A 80 21.88 10.18 -1.39
N LEU A 81 22.09 11.14 -2.30
CA LEU A 81 22.42 10.84 -3.70
C LEU A 81 23.70 10.02 -3.89
N PRO A 82 24.83 10.25 -3.19
CA PRO A 82 26.08 9.53 -3.48
C PRO A 82 25.97 8.04 -3.12
N ASN A 83 25.25 7.73 -2.05
CA ASN A 83 25.04 6.36 -1.59
C ASN A 83 23.77 5.71 -2.16
N LYS A 84 22.92 6.50 -2.85
CA LYS A 84 21.61 6.09 -3.36
C LYS A 84 20.68 5.57 -2.25
N LYS A 85 20.73 6.24 -1.09
CA LYS A 85 19.96 5.88 0.10
C LYS A 85 18.92 6.94 0.42
N VAL A 86 17.79 6.47 0.94
CA VAL A 86 16.69 7.30 1.42
C VAL A 86 16.37 6.84 2.83
N PHE A 87 16.45 7.75 3.78
CA PHE A 87 16.04 7.56 5.16
C PHE A 87 14.66 8.16 5.35
N ILE A 88 13.73 7.41 5.94
CA ILE A 88 12.37 7.87 6.19
C ILE A 88 12.08 7.65 7.66
N GLU A 89 11.77 8.71 8.39
CA GLU A 89 11.29 8.65 9.77
C GLU A 89 9.77 8.79 9.74
N SER A 90 9.06 7.71 10.07
CA SER A 90 7.60 7.69 10.06
C SER A 90 7.02 6.56 10.89
N ASP A 91 5.85 6.77 11.47
CA ASP A 91 5.06 5.75 12.16
C ASP A 91 4.21 4.89 11.19
N LYS A 92 4.60 4.84 9.91
CA LYS A 92 3.85 4.14 8.85
C LYS A 92 4.49 2.80 8.56
N ASP A 93 3.66 1.86 8.14
CA ASP A 93 4.11 0.53 7.73
C ASP A 93 5.12 0.62 6.58
N THR A 94 6.15 -0.23 6.65
CA THR A 94 7.16 -0.37 5.61
C THR A 94 6.53 -0.71 4.25
N ASP A 95 5.44 -1.46 4.24
CA ASP A 95 4.70 -1.79 3.02
C ASP A 95 4.14 -0.55 2.32
N VAL A 96 3.57 0.40 3.08
CA VAL A 96 3.05 1.67 2.53
C VAL A 96 4.19 2.51 1.96
N LEU A 97 5.34 2.54 2.64
CA LEU A 97 6.54 3.22 2.15
C LEU A 97 7.08 2.57 0.85
N LEU A 98 7.10 1.24 0.79
CA LEU A 98 7.53 0.52 -0.41
C LEU A 98 6.58 0.74 -1.59
N GLU A 99 5.27 0.70 -1.35
CA GLU A 99 4.26 0.97 -2.38
C GLU A 99 4.36 2.39 -2.93
N THR A 100 4.59 3.37 -2.05
CA THR A 100 4.73 4.77 -2.45
C THR A 100 6.01 5.00 -3.24
N LEU A 101 7.13 4.42 -2.83
CA LEU A 101 8.38 4.48 -3.59
C LEU A 101 8.27 3.75 -4.94
N LYS A 102 7.56 2.61 -5.02
CA LYS A 102 7.30 1.90 -6.29
C LYS A 102 6.55 2.76 -7.31
N LYS A 103 5.71 3.71 -6.88
CA LYS A 103 5.02 4.67 -7.79
C LYS A 103 5.98 5.58 -8.53
N THR A 104 7.20 5.77 -8.02
CA THR A 104 8.25 6.54 -8.73
C THR A 104 8.85 5.77 -9.91
N GLY A 105 8.55 4.48 -10.06
CA GLY A 105 9.07 3.64 -11.14
C GLY A 105 10.54 3.24 -10.95
N LYS A 106 11.04 3.32 -9.71
CA LYS A 106 12.43 3.03 -9.37
C LYS A 106 12.56 1.66 -8.73
N ALA A 107 13.73 1.03 -8.89
CA ALA A 107 14.09 -0.12 -8.08
C ALA A 107 14.29 0.33 -6.63
N VAL A 108 13.57 -0.29 -5.71
CA VAL A 108 13.57 0.05 -4.28
C VAL A 108 13.83 -1.24 -3.51
N THR A 109 14.86 -1.22 -2.68
CA THR A 109 15.24 -2.34 -1.81
C THR A 109 15.20 -1.85 -0.37
N TYR A 110 14.47 -2.58 0.49
CA TYR A 110 14.48 -2.30 1.92
C TYR A 110 15.76 -2.85 2.56
N ILE A 111 16.49 -2.00 3.28
CA ILE A 111 17.72 -2.42 3.99
C ILE A 111 17.36 -2.82 5.42
N GLY A 112 16.59 -1.99 6.13
CA GLY A 112 16.21 -2.23 7.52
C GLY A 112 15.89 -0.95 8.29
N PRO A 113 15.52 -1.08 9.58
CA PRO A 113 15.42 0.06 10.50
C PRO A 113 16.81 0.55 10.93
N LYS A 114 16.91 1.85 11.25
CA LYS A 114 18.14 2.59 11.61
C LYS A 114 18.04 3.20 13.00
#